data_AF-A0A357KRC3-F1
#
_entry.id   AF-A0A357KRC3-F1
#
_cell.length_a   1.000
_cell.length_b   1.000
_cell.length_c   1.000
_cell.angle_alpha   90.00
_cell.angle_beta   90.00
_cell.angle_gamma   90.00
#
_symmetry.space_group_name_H-M   'P 1'
#
loop_
_entity.id
_entity.type
_entity.pdbx_description
1 polymer ?
#
loop_
_entity_poly.entity_id
_entity_poly.type
_entity_poly.pdbx_seq_one_letter_code
_entity_poly.pdbx_strand_id
1 'polypeptide(L)' 'KTGEISAFAEAQSDFERNYLVQILQMTHGNVTQAARLAKRNRTEFYKLLNRHQIEPKVFRHK' A
#
# COMPACT_ATOMS: atom_id res chain seq x y z
N LYS A 1 18.17 14.80 -21.60
CA LYS A 1 18.35 14.15 -20.29
C LYS A 1 17.43 12.94 -20.27
N THR A 2 17.93 11.76 -20.63
CA THR A 2 17.25 10.50 -20.31
C THR A 2 17.16 10.48 -18.79
N GLY A 3 16.01 10.84 -18.23
CA GLY A 3 15.78 10.75 -16.78
C GLY A 3 16.12 9.33 -16.38
N GLU A 4 17.00 9.17 -15.40
CA GLU A 4 17.39 7.85 -14.90
C GLU A 4 16.12 7.10 -14.55
N ILE A 5 15.78 6.10 -15.37
CA ILE A 5 14.63 5.25 -15.14
C ILE A 5 15.06 4.35 -13.98
N SER A 6 14.45 4.55 -12.82
CA SER A 6 14.60 3.67 -11.67
C SER A 6 14.48 2.21 -12.09
N ALA A 7 15.25 1.32 -11.47
CA ALA A 7 15.20 -0.10 -11.79
C ALA A 7 13.75 -0.59 -11.68
N PHE A 8 13.34 -1.52 -12.55
CA PHE A 8 11.95 -2.02 -12.56
C PHE A 8 11.46 -2.45 -11.16
N ALA A 9 12.34 -3.08 -10.39
CA ALA A 9 12.05 -3.50 -9.01
C ALA A 9 11.76 -2.31 -8.07
N GLU A 10 12.50 -1.21 -8.21
CA GLU A 10 12.31 0.01 -7.42
C GLU A 10 11.00 0.71 -7.81
N ALA A 11 10.77 0.89 -9.11
CA ALA A 11 9.53 1.48 -9.63
C ALA A 11 8.28 0.66 -9.22
N GLN A 12 8.39 -0.67 -9.23
CA GLN A 12 7.32 -1.56 -8.75
C GLN A 12 7.10 -1.42 -7.24
N SER A 13 8.17 -1.33 -6.46
CA SER A 13 8.09 -1.14 -5.01
C SER A 13 7.40 0.18 -4.66
N ASP A 14 7.77 1.27 -5.33
CA ASP A 14 7.17 2.59 -5.12
C ASP A 14 5.70 2.62 -5.53
N PHE A 15 5.36 1.99 -6.65
CA PHE A 15 3.97 1.84 -7.07
C PHE A 15 3.16 1.07 -6.04
N GLU A 16 3.66 -0.08 -5.57
CA GLU A 16 2.96 -0.92 -4.60
C GLU A 16 2.76 -0.18 -3.27
N ARG A 17 3.79 0.53 -2.79
CA ARG A 17 3.71 1.37 -1.59
C ARG A 17 2.65 2.46 -1.73
N ASN A 18 2.67 3.21 -2.83
CA ASN A 18 1.74 4.30 -3.07
C ASN A 18 0.29 3.81 -3.20
N TYR A 19 0.09 2.67 -3.87
CA TYR A 19 -1.21 2.02 -3.98
C TYR A 19 -1.78 1.64 -2.61
N LEU A 20 -0.97 1.01 -1.75
CA LEU A 20 -1.38 0.63 -0.39
C LEU A 20 -1.77 1.84 0.47
N VAL A 21 -0.99 2.93 0.37
CA VAL A 21 -1.28 4.21 1.06
C VAL A 21 -2.60 4.79 0.58
N GLN A 22 -2.83 4.88 -0.73
CA GLN A 22 -4.07 5.44 -1.29
C GLN A 22 -5.30 4.65 -0.84
N ILE A 23 -5.25 3.32 -0.89
CA ILE A 23 -6.37 2.49 -0.44
C ILE A 23 -6.62 2.65 1.06
N LEU A 24 -5.58 2.76 1.88
CA LEU A 24 -5.73 2.99 3.32
C LEU A 24 -6.33 4.36 3.63
N GLN A 25 -5.96 5.40 2.87
CA GLN A 25 -6.57 6.72 2.98
C GLN A 25 -8.07 6.68 2.61
N MET A 26 -8.43 6.04 1.49
CA MET A 26 -9.81 5.90 1.05
C MET A 26 -10.69 5.10 2.04
N THR A 27 -10.08 4.21 2.83
CA THR A 27 -10.77 3.37 3.81
C THR A 27 -10.58 3.84 5.25
N HIS A 28 -10.00 5.02 5.45
CA HIS A 28 -9.73 5.60 6.77
C HIS A 28 -9.02 4.63 7.73
N GLY A 29 -8.01 3.91 7.22
CA GLY A 29 -7.26 2.91 7.98
C GLY A 29 -8.01 1.62 8.29
N ASN A 30 -9.15 1.36 7.62
CA ASN A 30 -9.85 0.08 7.72
C ASN A 30 -9.22 -0.98 6.81
N VAL A 31 -8.27 -1.73 7.37
CA VAL A 31 -7.55 -2.81 6.68
C VAL A 31 -8.48 -3.85 6.04
N THR A 32 -9.61 -4.17 6.66
CA THR A 32 -10.54 -5.18 6.12
C THR A 32 -11.23 -4.66 4.85
N GLN A 33 -11.66 -3.41 4.86
CA GLN A 33 -12.23 -2.77 3.67
C GLN A 33 -11.16 -2.54 2.59
N ALA A 34 -9.95 -2.12 2.99
CA ALA A 34 -8.82 -1.94 2.10
C ALA A 34 -8.47 -3.23 1.34
N ALA A 35 -8.36 -4.35 2.06
CA ALA A 35 -8.10 -5.66 1.46
C ALA A 35 -9.22 -6.06 0.49
N ARG A 36 -10.48 -5.80 0.84
CA ARG A 36 -11.63 -6.08 -0.03
C ARG A 36 -11.60 -5.24 -1.31
N LEU A 37 -11.30 -3.94 -1.22
CA LEU A 37 -11.14 -3.06 -2.39
C LEU A 37 -9.97 -3.49 -3.27
N ALA A 38 -8.87 -3.91 -2.66
CA ALA A 38 -7.71 -4.46 -3.37
C ALA A 38 -7.96 -5.87 -3.95
N LYS A 39 -9.15 -6.46 -3.72
CA LYS A 39 -9.47 -7.86 -4.08
C LYS A 39 -8.43 -8.86 -3.55
N ARG A 40 -7.93 -8.63 -2.34
CA ARG A 40 -6.94 -9.46 -1.66
C ARG A 40 -7.46 -10.00 -0.33
N ASN A 41 -6.90 -11.12 0.09
CA ASN A 41 -7.12 -11.64 1.43
C ASN A 41 -6.47 -10.72 2.47
N ARG A 42 -7.12 -10.57 3.62
CA ARG A 42 -6.63 -9.72 4.73
C ARG A 42 -5.21 -10.07 5.15
N THR A 43 -4.86 -11.37 5.21
CA THR A 43 -3.52 -11.84 5.57
C THR A 43 -2.46 -11.39 4.57
N GLU A 44 -2.75 -11.52 3.27
CA GLU A 44 -1.85 -11.06 2.22
C GLU A 44 -1.69 -9.54 2.24
N PHE A 45 -2.78 -8.82 2.50
CA PHE A 45 -2.72 -7.37 2.64
C PHE A 45 -1.80 -6.95 3.80
N TYR A 46 -1.86 -7.61 4.96
CA TYR A 46 -0.91 -7.35 6.05
C TYR A 46 0.54 -7.68 5.68
N LYS A 47 0.80 -8.73 4.91
CA LYS A 47 2.16 -9.02 4.41
C LYS A 47 2.69 -7.90 3.51
N LEU A 48 1.84 -7.38 2.63
CA LEU A 48 2.19 -6.25 1.75
C LEU A 48 2.50 -5.00 2.57
N LEU A 49 1.66 -4.68 3.56
CA LEU A 49 1.90 -3.56 4.46
C LEU A 49 3.21 -3.71 5.24
N ASN A 50 3.49 -4.89 5.78
CA ASN A 50 4.72 -5.15 6.53
C ASN A 50 5.97 -5.05 5.62
N ARG A 51 5.88 -5.55 4.39
CA ARG A 51 6.98 -5.44 3.40
C ARG A 51 7.33 -3.99 3.11
N HIS A 52 6.31 -3.13 3.01
CA HIS A 52 6.46 -1.70 2.74
C HIS A 52 6.54 -0.83 4.00
N GLN A 53 6.58 -1.45 5.19
CA GLN A 53 6.62 -0.78 6.49
C GLN A 53 5.49 0.25 6.67
N ILE A 54 4.30 -0.07 6.18
CA ILE A 54 3.11 0.79 6.27
C ILE A 54 2.29 0.40 7.49
N GLU A 55 2.10 1.33 8.41
CA GLU A 55 1.24 1.14 9.57
C GLU A 55 -0.19 1.61 9.29
N PRO A 56 -1.22 0.74 9.26
CA PRO A 56 -2.59 1.16 8.99
C PRO A 56 -3.18 2.12 10.01
N LYS A 57 -2.65 2.08 11.25
CA LYS A 57 -3.12 2.90 12.36
C LYS A 57 -2.95 4.40 12.11
N VAL A 58 -1.94 4.80 11.34
CA VAL A 58 -1.67 6.22 11.04
C VAL A 58 -2.74 6.84 10.13
N PHE A 59 -3.48 6.01 9.37
CA PHE A 59 -4.57 6.44 8.50
C PHE A 59 -5.94 6.43 9.18
N ARG A 60 -6.01 5.93 10.41
CA ARG A 60 -7.24 5.92 11.19
C ARG A 60 -7.37 7.27 11.89
N HIS A 61 -8.17 8.15 11.31
CA HIS A 61 -8.61 9.36 12.00
C HIS A 61 -9.72 8.99 13.00
N LYS A 62 -9.65 9.56 14.21
CA LYS A 62 -10.61 9.32 15.30
C LYS A 62 -11.96 9.98 14.99
#